data_AF-A0A6B3FJP0-F1
#
_entry.id   AF-A0A6B3FJP0-F1
#
_cell.length_a   1.000
_cell.length_b   1.000
_cell.length_c   1.000
_cell.angle_alpha   90.00
_cell.angle_beta   90.00
_cell.angle_gamma   90.00
#
_symmetry.space_group_name_H-M   'P 1'
#
loop_
_entity.id
_entity.type
_entity.pdbx_description
1 polymer ?
#
loop_
_entity_poly.entity_id
_entity_poly.type
_entity_poly.pdbx_seq_one_letter_code
_entity_poly.pdbx_strand_id
1 'polypeptide(L)' 'HLEVGLQEWMLLQENRRLRNVLRARGYDVRYREFNGGHDYACWRGGLADGLAALLGEG' A
#
# COMPACT_ATOMS: atom_id res chain seq x y z
N HIS A 1 -0.61 6.11 3.10
CA HIS A 1 -0.03 4.77 2.94
C HIS A 1 -0.89 3.97 1.95
N LEU A 2 -0.31 3.27 0.98
CA LEU A 2 -1.01 2.46 -0.02
C LEU A 2 -0.22 1.15 -0.24
N GLU A 3 -0.88 0.01 -0.16
CA GLU A 3 -0.24 -1.28 -0.38
C GLU A 3 -1.09 -2.25 -1.22
N VAL A 4 -0.44 -3.21 -1.88
CA VAL A 4 -1.11 -4.25 -2.67
C VAL A 4 -0.26 -5.52 -2.72
N GLY A 5 -0.92 -6.68 -2.73
CA GLY A 5 -0.26 -7.97 -2.86
C GLY A 5 0.10 -8.30 -4.31
N LEU A 6 1.27 -8.90 -4.55
CA LEU A 6 1.68 -9.35 -5.89
C LEU A 6 0.75 -10.45 -6.46
N GLN A 7 0.01 -11.15 -5.61
CA GLN A 7 -0.93 -12.21 -5.99
C GLN A 7 -2.37 -11.68 -6.13
N GLU A 8 -2.60 -10.38 -5.96
CA GLU A 8 -3.89 -9.71 -6.16
C GLU A 8 -4.00 -9.18 -7.58
N TRP A 9 -3.95 -10.05 -8.60
CA TRP A 9 -3.71 -9.64 -9.99
C TRP A 9 -4.70 -8.59 -10.53
N MET A 10 -5.96 -8.63 -10.09
CA MET A 10 -6.97 -7.63 -10.45
C MET A 10 -6.73 -6.26 -9.79
N LEU A 11 -6.12 -6.23 -8.60
CA LEU A 11 -5.89 -5.02 -7.82
C LEU A 11 -4.51 -4.43 -8.08
N LEU A 12 -3.52 -5.25 -8.46
CA LEU A 12 -2.12 -4.83 -8.61
C LEU A 12 -1.96 -3.65 -9.58
N GLN A 13 -2.52 -3.75 -10.79
CA GLN A 13 -2.40 -2.69 -11.78
C GLN A 13 -3.19 -1.44 -11.40
N GLU A 14 -4.38 -1.60 -10.82
CA GLU A 14 -5.19 -0.46 -10.39
C GLU A 14 -4.54 0.29 -9.22
N ASN A 15 -3.89 -0.41 -8.29
CA ASN A 15 -3.12 0.22 -7.21
C ASN A 15 -1.87 0.95 -7.73
N ARG A 16 -1.18 0.40 -8.73
CA ARG A 16 -0.06 1.10 -9.41
C ARG A 16 -0.57 2.37 -10.11
N ARG A 17 -1.73 2.31 -10.77
CA ARG A 17 -2.37 3.45 -11.41
C ARG A 17 -2.77 4.52 -10.39
N LEU A 18 -3.42 4.14 -9.30
CA LEU A 18 -3.80 5.04 -8.23
C LEU A 18 -2.59 5.75 -7.62
N ARG A 19 -1.52 5.01 -7.32
CA ARG A 19 -0.24 5.60 -6.86
C ARG A 19 0.27 6.66 -7.82
N ASN A 20 0.26 6.39 -9.12
CA ASN A 20 0.76 7.34 -10.11
C ASN A 20 -0.10 8.61 -10.15
N VAL A 21 -1.44 8.48 -10.08
CA VAL A 21 -2.37 9.63 -10.03
C VAL A 21 -2.14 10.47 -8.77
N LEU A 22 -2.01 9.84 -7.60
CA LEU A 22 -1.80 10.55 -6.34
C LEU A 22 -0.46 11.29 -6.33
N ARG A 23 0.62 10.66 -6.81
CA ARG A 23 1.94 11.33 -6.94
C ARG A 23 1.90 12.49 -7.92
N ALA A 24 1.24 12.33 -9.07
CA ALA A 24 1.10 13.41 -10.04
C ALA A 24 0.32 14.63 -9.49
N ARG A 25 -0.54 14.41 -8.48
CA ARG A 25 -1.26 15.46 -7.76
C ARG A 25 -0.48 16.09 -6.62
N GLY A 26 0.76 15.66 -6.36
CA GLY A 26 1.63 16.21 -5.32
C GLY A 26 1.38 15.66 -3.92
N TYR A 27 0.60 14.58 -3.77
CA TYR A 27 0.44 13.92 -2.47
C TYR A 27 1.72 13.15 -2.10
N ASP A 28 2.05 13.17 -0.81
CA ASP A 28 3.05 12.24 -0.28
C ASP A 28 2.46 10.83 -0.17
N VAL A 29 2.95 9.92 -1.00
CA VAL A 29 2.43 8.56 -1.14
C VAL A 29 3.51 7.55 -0.84
N ARG A 30 3.46 7.02 0.38
CA ARG A 30 4.13 5.77 0.76
C ARG A 30 3.41 4.59 0.11
N TYR A 31 4.07 3.96 -0.86
CA TYR A 31 3.55 2.83 -1.62
C TYR A 31 4.39 1.57 -1.41
N ARG A 32 3.74 0.41 -1.22
CA ARG A 32 4.39 -0.88 -1.04
C ARG A 32 3.70 -1.99 -1.86
N GLU A 33 4.49 -2.84 -2.49
CA GLU A 33 4.03 -4.14 -2.99
C GLU A 33 4.61 -5.23 -2.10
N PHE A 34 3.82 -6.25 -1.75
CA PHE A 34 4.28 -7.36 -0.90
C PHE A 34 4.01 -8.72 -1.55
N ASN A 35 4.83 -9.71 -1.20
CA ASN A 35 4.62 -11.09 -1.67
C ASN A 35 3.49 -11.76 -0.89
N GLY A 36 2.25 -11.57 -1.36
CA GLY A 36 1.05 -12.12 -0.76
C GLY A 36 -0.18 -11.79 -1.59
N GLY A 37 -1.33 -12.28 -1.14
CA GLY A 37 -2.63 -12.10 -1.80
C GLY A 37 -3.64 -11.38 -0.90
N HIS A 38 -4.91 -11.57 -1.23
CA HIS A 38 -6.05 -10.96 -0.54
C HIS A 38 -6.36 -11.71 0.77
N ASP A 39 -5.47 -11.58 1.75
CA ASP A 39 -5.43 -12.38 2.97
C ASP A 39 -5.13 -11.53 4.22
N TYR A 40 -5.96 -11.67 5.26
CA TYR A 40 -5.79 -11.02 6.56
C TYR A 40 -4.42 -11.28 7.20
N ALA A 41 -3.82 -12.45 6.99
CA ALA A 41 -2.48 -12.77 7.48
C ALA A 41 -1.42 -11.83 6.86
N CYS A 42 -1.57 -11.47 5.59
CA CYS A 42 -0.69 -10.52 4.91
C CYS A 42 -0.92 -9.09 5.44
N TRP A 43 -2.18 -8.69 5.59
CA TRP A 43 -2.54 -7.31 5.95
C TRP A 43 -2.21 -6.94 7.40
N ARG A 44 -2.15 -7.92 8.32
CA ARG A 44 -1.84 -7.65 9.73
C ARG A 44 -0.51 -6.88 9.88
N GLY A 45 0.52 -7.27 9.12
CA GLY A 45 1.81 -6.59 9.13
C GLY A 45 1.73 -5.20 8.48
N GLY A 46 1.10 -5.11 7.30
CA GLY A 46 0.92 -3.86 6.57
C GLY A 46 0.14 -2.79 7.35
N LEU A 47 -0.90 -3.18 8.09
CA LEU A 47 -1.65 -2.28 8.97
C LEU A 47 -0.77 -1.71 10.09
N ALA A 48 0.04 -2.53 10.75
CA ALA A 48 0.95 -2.06 11.79
C ALA A 48 2.01 -1.10 11.21
N ASP A 49 2.62 -1.45 10.07
CA ASP A 49 3.59 -0.61 9.36
C ASP A 49 2.96 0.74 8.94
N GLY A 50 1.70 0.71 8.48
CA GLY A 50 0.95 1.89 8.07
C GLY A 50 0.63 2.82 9.23
N LEU A 51 0.20 2.28 10.37
CA LEU A 51 -0.04 3.06 11.59
C LEU A 51 1.26 3.66 12.13
N ALA A 52 2.35 2.89 12.16
CA ALA A 52 3.65 3.39 12.58
C ALA A 52 4.14 4.53 11.68
N ALA A 53 3.93 4.43 10.37
CA ALA A 53 4.30 5.51 9.44
C ALA A 53 3.43 6.78 9.61
N LEU A 54 2.18 6.65 10.07
CA LEU A 54 1.27 7.78 10.26
C LEU A 54 1.42 8.47 11.62
N LEU A 55 1.76 7.69 12.65
CA LEU A 55 1.72 8.12 14.05
C LEU A 55 3.10 8.13 14.73
N GLY A 56 4.10 7.52 14.09
CA GLY A 56 5.46 7.39 14.64
C GLY A 56 6.37 8.57 14.35
N GLU A 57 5.89 9.61 13.66
CA GLU A 57 6.62 10.87 13.52
C GLU A 57 6.39 11.73 14.77
N GLY A 58 7.43 11.82 15.60
CA GLY A 58 7.62 12.84 16.63
C GLY A 58 8.79 13.74 16.27
#